data_AF-A0A1Y1Y1I1-F1
#
_entry.id   AF-A0A1Y1Y1I1-F1
#
_cell.length_a   1.000
_cell.length_b   1.000
_cell.length_c   1.000
_cell.angle_alpha   90.00
_cell.angle_beta   90.00
_cell.angle_gamma   90.00
#
_symmetry.space_group_name_H-M   'P 1'
#
loop_
_entity.id
_entity.type
_entity.pdbx_description
1 polymer ?
#
loop_
_entity_poly.entity_id
_entity_poly.type
_entity_poly.pdbx_seq_one_letter_code
_entity_poly.pdbx_strand_id
1 'polypeptide(L)'
;MMSDSNAHSNVEEDEEFWNRWRSNTYERKLVKPVKKPLTAPLDLAVSDSDVEKLKAGFRPRSQDDKYAWIIEDENGNTSIHIIRHFVQEEEYILHIAPKSSNDNSASAKIHSIT
;
A
#
# COMPACT_ATOMS: atom_id res chain seq x y z
N MET A 1 -9.65 -2.10 35.31
CA MET A 1 -9.19 -2.48 33.96
C MET A 1 -9.49 -1.32 33.04
N MET A 2 -8.49 -0.50 32.74
CA MET A 2 -8.57 0.58 31.76
C MET A 2 -7.77 0.12 30.55
N SER A 3 -8.43 0.11 29.39
CA SER A 3 -7.85 -0.26 28.12
C SER A 3 -6.96 0.89 27.64
N ASP A 4 -5.65 0.70 27.67
CA ASP A 4 -4.70 1.61 27.02
C ASP A 4 -4.70 1.35 25.51
N SER A 5 -5.79 1.74 24.85
CA SER A 5 -5.88 1.81 23.39
C SER A 5 -5.38 3.17 22.92
N ASN A 6 -4.09 3.44 23.09
CA ASN A 6 -3.46 4.58 22.40
C ASN A 6 -1.96 4.40 22.18
N ALA A 7 -1.57 3.35 21.47
CA ALA A 7 -0.28 3.33 20.82
C ALA A 7 -0.37 4.22 19.55
N HIS A 8 -0.46 5.54 19.74
CA HIS A 8 -0.09 6.47 18.69
C HIS A 8 1.38 6.19 18.39
N SER A 9 1.69 5.80 17.16
CA SER A 9 3.06 5.79 16.65
C SER A 9 3.65 7.18 16.90
N ASN A 10 4.61 7.28 17.83
CA ASN A 10 5.24 8.52 18.27
C ASN A 10 6.26 8.99 17.22
N VAL A 11 5.82 9.19 15.99
CA VAL A 11 6.66 9.66 14.89
C VAL A 11 6.46 11.17 14.80
N GLU A 12 7.53 11.92 15.06
CA GLU A 12 7.51 13.38 14.91
C GLU A 12 7.35 13.73 13.41
N GLU A 13 6.27 14.44 13.08
CA GLU A 13 5.90 14.84 11.71
C GLU A 13 6.72 16.06 11.25
N ASP A 14 8.05 15.94 11.19
CA ASP A 14 8.97 17.00 10.78
C ASP A 14 9.13 17.15 9.24
N GLU A 15 9.88 18.15 8.78
CA GLU A 15 10.09 18.34 7.33
C GLU A 15 10.76 17.13 6.65
N GLU A 16 11.58 16.38 7.37
CA GLU A 16 12.24 15.17 6.87
C GLU A 16 11.22 14.05 6.66
N PHE A 17 10.28 13.87 7.60
CA PHE A 17 9.12 13.00 7.49
C PHE A 17 8.29 13.34 6.25
N TRP A 18 7.96 14.62 6.05
CA TRP A 18 7.17 15.05 4.89
C TRP A 18 7.92 14.92 3.55
N ASN A 19 9.25 15.03 3.56
CA ASN A 19 10.06 14.78 2.38
C ASN A 19 10.11 13.28 2.02
N ARG A 20 10.29 12.40 3.01
CA ARG A 20 10.17 10.94 2.83
C ARG A 20 8.78 10.55 2.36
N TRP A 21 7.75 11.10 3.00
CA TRP A 21 6.37 10.96 2.57
C TRP A 21 6.15 11.46 1.13
N ARG A 22 6.97 12.37 0.58
CA ARG A 22 6.87 12.90 -0.80
C ARG A 22 7.75 12.19 -1.87
N SER A 23 8.55 11.17 -1.51
CA SER A 23 9.47 10.46 -2.45
C SER A 23 8.97 9.17 -3.16
N ASN A 24 7.70 8.80 -3.07
CA ASN A 24 7.09 7.54 -3.56
C ASN A 24 7.68 6.24 -2.99
N THR A 25 8.50 6.33 -1.94
CA THR A 25 9.09 5.17 -1.25
C THR A 25 8.28 4.85 0.01
N TYR A 26 7.93 3.57 0.20
CA TYR A 26 7.27 3.12 1.42
C TYR A 26 8.28 2.96 2.56
N GLU A 27 7.95 3.50 3.73
CA GLU A 27 8.63 3.21 4.99
C GLU A 27 7.58 2.92 6.06
N ARG A 28 7.62 1.74 6.69
CA ARG A 28 6.60 1.25 7.64
C ARG A 28 6.27 2.20 8.80
N LYS A 29 7.19 3.08 9.17
CA LYS A 29 6.98 4.10 10.22
C LYS A 29 6.14 5.29 9.77
N LEU A 30 5.93 5.48 8.46
CA LEU A 30 5.17 6.60 7.90
C LEU A 30 3.67 6.34 7.80
N VAL A 31 3.22 5.14 8.19
CA VAL A 31 1.84 4.68 7.96
C VAL A 31 1.36 3.85 9.14
N LYS A 32 0.11 4.07 9.54
CA LYS A 32 -0.53 3.25 10.58
C LYS A 32 -1.21 2.04 9.91
N PRO A 33 -0.84 0.79 10.26
CA PRO A 33 -1.44 -0.40 9.69
C PRO A 33 -2.91 -0.58 10.07
N VAL A 34 -3.68 -1.17 9.16
CA VAL A 34 -5.10 -1.50 9.32
C VAL A 34 -5.31 -2.55 10.41
N LYS A 35 -6.40 -2.44 11.17
CA LYS A 35 -6.88 -3.51 12.06
C LYS A 35 -7.95 -4.36 11.38
N LYS A 36 -7.70 -5.66 11.23
CA LYS A 36 -8.61 -6.69 10.66
C LYS A 36 -8.95 -6.50 9.18
N PRO A 37 -7.95 -6.54 8.30
CA PRO A 37 -8.21 -6.46 6.88
C PRO A 37 -8.84 -7.75 6.33
N LEU A 38 -9.38 -7.67 5.12
CA LEU A 38 -10.07 -8.77 4.43
C LEU A 38 -9.06 -9.85 3.98
N THR A 39 -8.71 -10.77 4.87
CA THR A 39 -7.66 -11.79 4.68
C THR A 39 -7.95 -12.90 3.66
N ALA A 40 -9.02 -12.78 2.86
CA ALA A 40 -9.38 -13.81 1.87
C ALA A 40 -8.45 -13.73 0.63
N PRO A 41 -7.99 -14.87 0.09
CA PRO A 41 -7.27 -14.88 -1.17
C PRO A 41 -8.12 -14.35 -2.31
N LEU A 42 -7.54 -13.49 -3.13
CA LEU A 42 -8.18 -12.85 -4.27
C LEU A 42 -7.39 -13.26 -5.51
N ASP A 43 -7.66 -14.42 -6.12
CA ASP A 43 -6.93 -14.96 -7.29
C ASP A 43 -7.24 -14.20 -8.61
N LEU A 44 -7.11 -12.87 -8.61
CA LEU A 44 -7.45 -12.01 -9.73
C LEU A 44 -6.24 -11.74 -10.62
N ALA A 45 -6.35 -12.11 -11.89
CA ALA A 45 -5.35 -11.84 -12.91
C ALA A 45 -5.26 -10.34 -13.22
N VAL A 46 -4.03 -9.83 -13.37
CA VAL A 46 -3.73 -8.45 -13.78
C VAL A 46 -2.83 -8.47 -15.00
N SER A 47 -3.10 -7.56 -15.96
CA SER A 47 -2.28 -7.42 -17.16
C SER A 47 -0.97 -6.69 -16.87
N ASP A 48 0.08 -6.92 -17.67
CA ASP A 48 1.35 -6.19 -17.57
C ASP A 48 1.14 -4.68 -17.58
N SER A 49 0.29 -4.20 -18.48
CA SER A 49 0.02 -2.77 -18.64
C SER A 49 -0.63 -2.16 -17.40
N ASP A 50 -1.43 -2.93 -16.67
CA ASP A 50 -2.07 -2.47 -15.46
C ASP A 50 -1.13 -2.56 -14.26
N VAL A 51 -0.27 -3.59 -14.20
CA VAL A 51 0.82 -3.65 -13.22
C VAL A 51 1.73 -2.43 -13.33
N GLU A 52 2.12 -2.04 -14.54
CA GLU A 52 2.95 -0.85 -14.77
C GLU A 52 2.25 0.44 -14.30
N LYS A 53 0.95 0.61 -14.60
CA LYS A 53 0.16 1.75 -14.09
C LYS A 53 0.07 1.76 -12.57
N LEU A 54 -0.10 0.58 -11.96
CA LEU A 54 -0.15 0.43 -10.52
C LEU A 54 1.21 0.79 -9.90
N LYS A 55 2.32 0.29 -10.45
CA LYS A 55 3.69 0.60 -10.02
C LYS A 55 4.08 2.07 -10.16
N ALA A 56 3.40 2.83 -11.02
CA ALA A 56 3.60 4.27 -11.11
C ALA A 56 3.22 5.03 -9.82
N GLY A 57 2.35 4.44 -8.98
CA GLY A 57 1.89 5.08 -7.75
C GLY A 57 0.87 6.19 -8.00
N PHE A 58 0.24 6.68 -6.93
CA PHE A 58 -0.60 7.87 -6.98
C PHE A 58 -0.48 8.65 -5.69
N ARG A 59 -0.21 9.94 -5.84
CA ARG A 59 -0.17 10.88 -4.73
C ARG A 59 -1.11 12.05 -4.98
N PRO A 60 -2.15 12.17 -4.14
CA PRO A 60 -3.02 13.32 -4.05
C PRO A 60 -2.27 14.66 -4.06
N ARG A 61 -2.81 15.62 -4.80
CA ARG A 61 -2.38 17.02 -4.73
C ARG A 61 -3.41 17.90 -4.02
N SER A 62 -4.65 17.42 -3.93
CA SER A 62 -5.76 18.08 -3.24
C SER A 62 -6.21 17.27 -2.02
N GLN A 63 -6.88 17.94 -1.08
CA GLN A 63 -7.59 17.28 0.02
C GLN A 63 -8.84 16.52 -0.47
N ASP A 64 -9.35 16.85 -1.67
CA ASP A 64 -10.46 16.13 -2.30
C ASP A 64 -10.05 14.73 -2.79
N ASP A 65 -8.75 14.55 -3.07
CA ASP A 65 -8.17 13.27 -3.43
C ASP A 65 -7.96 12.45 -2.15
N LYS A 66 -8.97 11.65 -1.80
CA LYS A 66 -9.07 10.96 -0.50
C LYS A 66 -8.00 9.89 -0.29
N TYR A 67 -7.52 9.26 -1.36
CA TYR A 67 -6.62 8.10 -1.28
C TYR A 67 -5.33 8.35 -2.02
N ALA A 68 -4.22 7.94 -1.42
CA ALA A 68 -2.94 7.74 -2.07
C ALA A 68 -2.71 6.23 -2.28
N TRP A 69 -1.89 5.87 -3.26
CA TRP A 69 -1.33 4.53 -3.32
C TRP A 69 0.19 4.57 -3.55
N ILE A 70 0.94 3.89 -2.68
CA ILE A 70 2.41 3.85 -2.66
C ILE A 70 2.86 2.40 -2.86
N ILE A 71 4.02 2.22 -3.47
CA ILE A 71 4.49 0.92 -3.94
C ILE A 71 5.67 0.45 -3.09
N GLU A 72 5.57 -0.77 -2.59
CA GLU A 72 6.67 -1.55 -2.01
C GLU A 72 6.95 -2.72 -2.95
N ASP A 73 8.18 -2.83 -3.44
CA ASP A 73 8.61 -3.95 -4.29
C ASP A 73 9.73 -4.70 -3.55
N GLU A 74 9.39 -5.85 -2.98
CA GLU A 74 10.33 -6.70 -2.25
C GLU A 74 10.48 -8.04 -2.96
N ASN A 75 11.67 -8.29 -3.51
CA ASN A 75 12.03 -9.54 -4.18
C ASN A 75 11.06 -9.95 -5.32
N GLY A 76 10.45 -8.97 -6.00
CA GLY A 76 9.49 -9.18 -7.07
C GLY A 76 8.04 -9.35 -6.63
N ASN A 77 7.78 -9.42 -5.31
CA ASN A 77 6.43 -9.28 -4.77
C ASN A 77 6.13 -7.80 -4.59
N THR A 78 5.06 -7.33 -5.22
CA THR A 78 4.66 -5.94 -5.15
C THR A 78 3.49 -5.79 -4.18
N SER A 79 3.63 -4.90 -3.20
CA SER A 79 2.55 -4.46 -2.31
C SER A 79 2.16 -3.03 -2.68
N ILE A 80 0.85 -2.78 -2.77
CA ILE A 80 0.29 -1.46 -3.01
C ILE A 80 -0.42 -1.01 -1.75
N HIS A 81 0.14 0.00 -1.10
CA HIS A 81 -0.36 0.57 0.14
C HIS A 81 -1.38 1.66 -0.19
N ILE A 82 -2.66 1.37 0.01
CA ILE A 82 -3.78 2.31 -0.18
C ILE A 82 -3.97 3.07 1.13
N ILE A 83 -3.74 4.38 1.08
CA ILE A 83 -3.64 5.22 2.27
C ILE A 83 -4.65 6.34 2.18
N ARG A 84 -5.40 6.56 3.26
CA ARG A 84 -6.28 7.71 3.34
C ARG A 84 -5.45 8.97 3.58
N HIS A 85 -5.39 9.80 2.55
CA HIS A 85 -4.43 10.90 2.44
C HIS A 85 -4.53 11.90 3.59
N PHE A 86 -5.74 12.31 3.95
CA PHE A 86 -5.94 13.36 4.95
C PHE A 86 -5.49 12.94 6.36
N VAL A 87 -5.61 11.65 6.71
CA VAL A 87 -5.28 11.15 8.05
C VAL A 87 -3.99 10.32 8.08
N GLN A 88 -3.38 10.07 6.92
CA GLN A 88 -2.19 9.22 6.76
C GLN A 88 -2.33 7.81 7.35
N GLU A 89 -3.55 7.27 7.31
CA GLU A 89 -3.83 5.92 7.78
C GLU A 89 -3.90 4.99 6.58
N GLU A 90 -3.08 3.95 6.62
CA GLU A 90 -3.16 2.86 5.65
C GLU A 90 -4.51 2.18 5.86
N GLU A 91 -5.32 2.12 4.80
CA GLU A 91 -6.64 1.48 4.85
C GLU A 91 -6.61 0.07 4.24
N TYR A 92 -5.72 -0.17 3.27
CA TYR A 92 -5.54 -1.48 2.66
C TYR A 92 -4.12 -1.66 2.10
N ILE A 93 -3.64 -2.90 2.08
CA ILE A 93 -2.47 -3.32 1.31
C ILE A 93 -2.91 -4.34 0.27
N LEU A 94 -2.77 -4.02 -1.00
CA LEU A 94 -3.04 -4.96 -2.09
C LEU A 94 -1.75 -5.70 -2.44
N HIS A 95 -1.73 -7.02 -2.26
CA HIS A 95 -0.56 -7.83 -2.59
C HIS A 95 -0.68 -8.44 -3.98
N ILE A 96 0.36 -8.20 -4.78
CA ILE A 96 0.50 -8.65 -6.16
C ILE A 96 1.72 -9.57 -6.24
N ALA A 97 1.45 -10.82 -6.59
CA ALA A 97 2.49 -11.81 -6.83
C ALA A 97 2.86 -11.82 -8.32
N PRO A 98 4.15 -11.94 -8.65
CA PRO A 98 4.60 -12.14 -10.01
C PRO A 98 4.15 -13.53 -10.50
N LYS A 99 3.96 -13.66 -11.82
CA LYS A 99 3.61 -14.93 -12.46
C LYS A 99 4.56 -16.06 -12.05
N SER A 100 4.00 -17.22 -11.67
CA SER A 100 4.76 -18.48 -11.70
C SER A 100 5.03 -18.86 -13.15
N SER A 101 6.22 -19.33 -13.49
CA SER A 101 6.75 -19.49 -14.86
C SER A 101 5.90 -20.30 -15.85
N ASN A 102 4.81 -20.95 -15.42
CA ASN A 102 4.05 -21.92 -16.19
C ASN A 102 2.72 -21.44 -16.79
N ASP A 103 2.28 -20.20 -16.55
CA ASP A 103 0.89 -19.78 -16.87
C ASP A 103 0.80 -18.71 -17.98
N ASN A 104 0.37 -19.05 -19.20
CA ASN A 104 0.47 -18.18 -20.39
C ASN A 104 -0.55 -17.02 -20.50
N SER A 105 -1.41 -16.80 -19.51
CA SER A 105 -2.57 -15.90 -19.66
C SER A 105 -2.52 -14.59 -18.86
N ALA A 106 -1.70 -14.47 -17.82
CA ALA A 106 -1.60 -13.25 -17.01
C ALA A 106 -0.21 -13.14 -16.36
N SER A 107 0.34 -11.93 -16.29
CA SER A 107 1.73 -11.69 -15.85
C SER A 107 1.89 -11.43 -14.36
N ALA A 108 0.80 -11.04 -13.69
CA ALA A 108 0.74 -10.95 -12.24
C ALA A 108 -0.65 -11.36 -11.75
N LYS A 109 -0.73 -11.75 -10.47
CA LYS A 109 -1.99 -12.01 -9.79
C LYS A 109 -2.02 -11.16 -8.53
N ILE A 110 -3.11 -10.42 -8.35
CA ILE A 110 -3.49 -10.06 -7.00
C ILE A 110 -3.71 -11.38 -6.27
N HIS A 111 -3.31 -11.48 -5.00
CA HIS A 111 -3.54 -12.71 -4.24
C HIS A 111 -4.15 -12.44 -2.86
N SER A 112 -4.07 -11.23 -2.32
CA SER A 112 -4.73 -10.88 -1.06
C SER A 112 -4.81 -9.37 -0.86
N ILE A 113 -5.70 -8.96 0.05
CA ILE A 113 -5.76 -7.61 0.61
C ILE A 113 -5.54 -7.72 2.12
N THR A 114 -4.58 -6.96 2.65
CA THR A 114 -4.40 -6.78 4.10
C THR A 114 -4.57 -5.31 4.51
#